data_AF-A0A971ICS6-F1
#
_entry.id   AF-A0A971ICS6-F1
#
_cell.length_a   1.000
_cell.length_b   1.000
_cell.length_c   1.000
_cell.angle_alpha   90.00
_cell.angle_beta   90.00
_cell.angle_gamma   90.00
#
_symmetry.space_group_name_H-M   'P 1'
#
loop_
_entity.id
_entity.type
_entity.pdbx_description
1 polymer ?
#
loop_
_entity_poly.entity_id
_entity_poly.type
_entity_poly.pdbx_seq_one_letter_code
_entity_poly.pdbx_strand_id
1 'polypeptide(L)'
;MSRGKKQRKRLVKALLILLVIPLLMVIMLLFTPFFNITNIRVEGAGYYTPEQIRLASGITPGENGFRKIRFSPEALLGLRLLDAEESVEALPRIKEARVFIIFPNEVGINVTERYPSVYLSYLGSYLTVDAEGYVLEVSRDAPPKDLKELRGIDFTKYSVGQQLETADAGHVRIADNIVRALKKSDENSEFLLWPVVDWIDVVDDNTAMMSYDNRVVVRFDPADRLQYTIDFSKQIFFTKISATERGRLEFIRGQNPSFIPD
;
A
#
# COMPACT_ATOMS: atom_id res chain seq x y z
N MET A 1 22.55 52.42 34.31
CA MET A 1 21.53 52.16 33.24
C MET A 1 20.47 53.26 33.26
N SER A 2 20.36 54.06 32.19
CA SER A 2 19.40 55.18 32.05
C SER A 2 17.95 54.75 32.34
N ARG A 3 17.19 55.63 33.03
CA ARG A 3 15.78 55.42 33.46
C ARG A 3 14.86 54.95 32.32
N GLY A 4 15.06 55.44 31.09
CA GLY A 4 14.30 55.02 29.90
C GLY A 4 14.53 53.56 29.48
N LYS A 5 15.75 53.02 29.66
CA LYS A 5 16.05 51.59 29.41
C LYS A 5 15.37 50.67 30.44
N LYS A 6 15.17 51.13 31.68
CA LYS A 6 14.44 50.38 32.72
C LYS A 6 12.93 50.37 32.48
N GLN A 7 12.34 51.49 32.02
CA GLN A 7 10.92 51.57 31.67
C GLN A 7 10.57 50.74 30.43
N ARG A 8 11.38 50.80 29.36
CA ARG A 8 11.18 49.97 28.16
C ARG A 8 11.24 48.47 28.46
N LYS A 9 12.17 48.03 29.33
CA LYS A 9 12.22 46.63 29.80
C LYS A 9 10.98 46.21 30.59
N ARG A 10 10.38 47.11 31.39
CA ARG A 10 9.13 46.83 32.12
C ARG A 10 7.93 46.71 31.19
N LEU A 11 7.84 47.59 30.18
CA LEU A 11 6.78 47.52 29.16
C LEU A 11 6.87 46.25 28.32
N VAL A 12 8.06 45.87 27.86
CA VAL A 12 8.27 44.61 27.11
C VAL A 12 7.92 43.40 27.97
N LYS A 13 8.30 43.39 29.26
CA LYS A 13 7.90 42.31 30.18
C LYS A 13 6.39 42.26 30.40
N ALA A 14 5.74 43.41 30.59
CA ALA A 14 4.29 43.47 30.75
C ALA A 14 3.56 42.96 29.49
N LEU A 15 4.05 43.32 28.30
CA LEU A 15 3.51 42.86 27.03
C LEU A 15 3.71 41.35 26.82
N LEU A 16 4.89 40.82 27.19
CA LEU A 16 5.15 39.38 27.16
C LEU A 16 4.21 38.62 28.11
N ILE A 17 4.03 39.11 29.33
CA ILE A 17 3.12 38.51 30.31
C ILE A 17 1.67 38.52 29.79
N LEU A 18 1.24 39.64 29.19
CA LEU A 18 -0.09 39.79 28.60
C LEU A 18 -0.35 38.77 27.49
N LEU A 19 0.68 38.34 26.75
CA LEU A 19 0.57 37.37 25.66
C LEU A 19 0.72 35.92 26.14
N VAL A 20 1.63 35.65 27.07
CA VAL A 20 1.95 34.29 27.52
C VAL A 20 0.90 33.72 28.48
N ILE A 21 0.38 34.53 29.41
CA ILE A 21 -0.63 34.07 30.38
C ILE A 21 -1.89 33.50 29.70
N PRO A 22 -2.57 34.19 28.76
CA PRO A 22 -3.76 33.63 28.12
C PRO A 22 -3.45 32.37 27.31
N LEU A 23 -2.28 32.30 26.66
CA LEU A 23 -1.85 31.11 25.94
C LEU A 23 -1.70 29.91 26.87
N LEU A 24 -1.05 30.09 28.03
CA LEU A 24 -0.93 29.04 29.04
C LEU A 24 -2.30 28.62 29.58
N MET A 25 -3.23 29.55 29.79
CA MET A 25 -4.59 29.22 30.23
C MET A 25 -5.32 28.34 29.19
N VAL A 26 -5.24 28.69 27.91
CA VAL A 26 -5.83 27.88 26.82
C VAL A 26 -5.22 26.49 26.81
N ILE A 27 -3.89 26.38 26.90
CA ILE A 27 -3.19 25.08 26.96
C ILE A 27 -3.67 24.26 28.17
N MET A 28 -3.81 24.86 29.35
CA MET A 28 -4.31 24.16 30.54
C MET A 28 -5.75 23.67 30.36
N LEU A 29 -6.61 24.43 29.66
CA LEU A 29 -7.98 24.01 29.38
C LEU A 29 -8.04 22.75 28.50
N LEU A 30 -7.13 22.59 27.54
CA LEU A 30 -7.07 21.40 26.67
C LEU A 30 -6.85 20.09 27.45
N PHE A 31 -6.26 20.18 28.65
CA PHE A 31 -6.03 19.04 29.52
C PHE A 31 -7.17 18.72 30.48
N THR A 32 -8.31 19.40 30.37
CA THR A 32 -9.51 19.14 31.18
C THR A 32 -10.29 17.93 30.66
N PRO A 33 -11.17 17.31 31.50
CA PRO A 33 -12.00 16.18 31.08
C PRO A 33 -12.96 16.48 29.92
N PHE A 34 -13.23 17.76 29.63
CA PHE A 34 -14.06 18.17 28.50
C PHE A 34 -13.49 17.70 27.15
N PHE A 35 -12.17 17.56 27.06
CA PHE A 35 -11.45 17.09 25.87
C PHE A 35 -11.13 15.60 25.91
N ASN A 36 -11.76 14.84 26.82
CA ASN A 36 -11.63 13.39 26.83
C ASN A 36 -12.36 12.79 25.62
N ILE A 37 -11.71 11.86 24.96
CA ILE A 37 -12.19 11.23 23.73
C ILE A 37 -13.48 10.46 24.01
N THR A 38 -14.55 10.77 23.29
CA THR A 38 -15.85 10.08 23.42
C THR A 38 -16.12 9.17 22.24
N ASN A 39 -15.62 9.53 21.06
CA ASN A 39 -15.82 8.80 19.83
C ASN A 39 -14.51 8.65 19.03
N ILE A 40 -14.42 7.57 18.26
CA ILE A 40 -13.31 7.32 17.34
C ILE A 40 -13.93 6.94 15.99
N ARG A 41 -13.70 7.77 14.97
CA ARG A 41 -14.18 7.55 13.60
C ARG A 41 -13.05 7.01 12.75
N VAL A 42 -13.30 5.89 12.07
CA VAL A 42 -12.33 5.27 11.16
C VAL A 42 -12.84 5.36 9.73
N GLU A 43 -11.98 5.80 8.81
CA GLU A 43 -12.24 5.89 7.37
C GLU A 43 -11.13 5.22 6.56
N GLY A 44 -11.49 4.73 5.37
CA GLY A 44 -10.55 4.07 4.45
C GLY A 44 -10.29 2.59 4.75
N ALA A 45 -10.96 2.03 5.75
CA ALA A 45 -10.92 0.61 6.07
C ALA A 45 -11.63 -0.23 4.99
N GLY A 46 -10.99 -1.32 4.55
CA GLY A 46 -11.54 -2.24 3.54
C GLY A 46 -11.41 -3.69 3.96
N TYR A 47 -10.18 -4.15 4.15
CA TYR A 47 -9.80 -5.45 4.68
C TYR A 47 -9.92 -5.50 6.21
N TYR A 48 -9.39 -4.51 6.92
CA TYR A 48 -9.54 -4.45 8.37
C TYR A 48 -10.92 -3.88 8.73
N THR A 49 -11.49 -4.39 9.81
CA THR A 49 -12.68 -3.76 10.38
C THR A 49 -12.29 -2.44 11.08
N PRO A 50 -13.19 -1.44 11.12
CA PRO A 50 -12.98 -0.22 11.91
C PRO A 50 -12.56 -0.50 13.36
N GLU A 51 -13.11 -1.56 13.94
CA GLU A 51 -12.80 -2.01 15.29
C GLU A 51 -11.37 -2.52 15.46
N GLN A 52 -10.85 -3.29 14.49
CA GLN A 52 -9.44 -3.73 14.50
C GLN A 52 -8.47 -2.55 14.40
N ILE A 53 -8.76 -1.58 13.54
CA ILE A 53 -7.94 -0.36 13.41
C ILE A 53 -8.00 0.47 14.69
N ARG A 54 -9.19 0.63 15.29
CA ARG A 54 -9.35 1.31 16.57
C ARG A 54 -8.51 0.66 17.66
N LEU A 55 -8.56 -0.68 17.78
CA LEU A 55 -7.76 -1.42 18.75
C LEU A 55 -6.26 -1.26 18.49
N ALA A 56 -5.83 -1.35 17.23
CA ALA A 56 -4.42 -1.19 16.85
C ALA A 56 -3.89 0.22 17.16
N SER A 57 -4.74 1.25 17.08
CA SER A 57 -4.34 2.63 17.40
C SER A 57 -3.94 2.86 18.87
N GLY A 58 -4.35 1.97 19.78
CA GLY A 58 -4.10 2.13 21.22
C GLY A 58 -4.83 3.32 21.86
N ILE A 59 -5.81 3.91 21.17
CA ILE A 59 -6.60 5.04 21.68
C ILE A 59 -7.84 4.51 22.40
N THR A 60 -8.00 4.89 23.66
CA THR A 60 -9.12 4.45 24.49
C THR A 60 -10.07 5.62 24.77
N PRO A 61 -11.39 5.46 24.54
CA PRO A 61 -12.38 6.44 24.98
C PRO A 61 -12.25 6.75 26.49
N GLY A 62 -12.40 8.01 26.85
CA GLY A 62 -12.20 8.52 28.21
C GLY A 62 -10.80 9.08 28.47
N GLU A 63 -9.80 8.76 27.63
CA GLU A 63 -8.48 9.40 27.70
C GLU A 63 -8.51 10.81 27.10
N ASN A 64 -7.61 11.69 27.55
CA ASN A 64 -7.45 13.02 26.97
C ASN A 64 -6.50 12.96 25.76
N GLY A 65 -7.03 13.21 24.56
CA GLY A 65 -6.26 13.13 23.31
C GLY A 65 -5.09 14.11 23.25
N PHE A 66 -5.23 15.32 23.81
CA PHE A 66 -4.17 16.33 23.82
C PHE A 66 -2.94 15.91 24.65
N ARG A 67 -3.10 15.02 25.63
CA ARG A 67 -1.97 14.42 26.38
C ARG A 67 -1.13 13.47 25.55
N LYS A 68 -1.67 12.94 24.45
CA LYS A 68 -0.99 11.99 23.56
C LYS A 68 -0.27 12.67 22.39
N ILE A 69 -0.40 13.99 22.22
CA ILE A 69 0.30 14.71 21.16
C ILE A 69 1.80 14.82 21.51
N ARG A 70 2.67 14.29 20.63
CA ARG A 70 4.12 14.47 20.74
C ARG A 70 4.48 15.96 20.58
N PHE A 71 5.52 16.44 21.28
CA PHE A 71 6.02 17.81 21.14
C PHE A 71 6.86 18.01 19.87
N SER A 72 6.22 17.87 18.70
CA SER A 72 6.80 18.20 17.40
C SER A 72 5.93 19.22 16.65
N PRO A 73 6.50 20.07 15.79
CA PRO A 73 5.72 21.05 15.01
C PRO A 73 4.62 20.39 14.20
N GLU A 74 4.90 19.24 13.59
CA GLU A 74 3.95 18.46 12.81
C GLU A 74 2.76 17.97 13.64
N ALA A 75 3.04 17.35 14.80
CA ALA A 75 1.99 16.83 15.68
C ALA A 75 1.14 17.95 16.28
N LEU A 76 1.77 19.07 16.68
CA LEU A 76 1.07 20.20 17.29
C LEU A 76 0.22 20.98 16.29
N LEU A 77 0.75 21.27 15.09
CA LEU A 77 0.02 22.04 14.08
C LEU A 77 -1.12 21.22 13.45
N GLY A 78 -0.91 19.91 13.29
CA GLY A 78 -1.91 19.00 12.71
C GLY A 78 -2.82 18.33 13.73
N LEU A 79 -2.62 18.55 15.04
CA LEU A 79 -3.25 17.80 16.13
C LEU A 79 -3.14 16.28 15.93
N ARG A 80 -1.99 15.82 15.42
CA ARG A 80 -1.72 14.42 15.07
C ARG A 80 -1.24 13.62 16.27
N LEU A 81 -1.68 12.37 16.34
CA LEU A 81 -1.29 11.39 17.35
C LEU A 81 -0.31 10.40 16.72
N LEU A 82 0.96 10.83 16.57
CA LEU A 82 1.97 10.09 15.81
C LEU A 82 2.24 8.67 16.36
N ASP A 83 2.19 8.48 17.68
CA ASP A 83 2.31 7.14 18.30
C ASP A 83 1.19 6.19 17.83
N ALA A 84 -0.02 6.71 17.67
CA ALA A 84 -1.16 5.94 17.20
C ALA A 84 -1.08 5.66 15.69
N GLU A 85 -0.54 6.61 14.90
CA GLU A 85 -0.24 6.40 13.48
C GLU A 85 0.75 5.25 13.31
N GLU A 86 1.90 5.30 13.99
CA GLU A 86 2.92 4.24 13.98
C GLU A 86 2.34 2.88 14.40
N SER A 87 1.45 2.86 15.40
CA SER A 87 0.81 1.63 15.88
C SER A 87 -0.18 1.04 14.87
N VAL A 88 -0.93 1.87 14.13
CA VAL A 88 -1.82 1.42 13.05
C VAL A 88 -1.01 0.98 11.83
N GLU A 89 0.06 1.69 11.48
CA GLU A 89 0.95 1.35 10.36
C GLU A 89 1.75 0.06 10.58
N ALA A 90 1.87 -0.39 11.83
CA ALA A 90 2.44 -1.71 12.14
C ALA A 90 1.56 -2.88 11.64
N LEU A 91 0.28 -2.63 11.29
CA LEU A 91 -0.56 -3.62 10.65
C LEU A 91 -0.07 -3.89 9.21
N PRO A 92 0.17 -5.15 8.80
CA PRO A 92 0.85 -5.46 7.53
C PRO A 92 0.17 -4.94 6.25
N ARG A 93 -1.16 -4.76 6.28
CA ARG A 93 -1.93 -4.22 5.16
C ARG A 93 -2.23 -2.73 5.26
N ILE A 94 -1.65 -2.00 6.20
CA ILE A 94 -1.74 -0.54 6.23
C ILE A 94 -0.54 0.04 5.48
N LYS A 95 -0.81 0.91 4.49
CA LYS A 95 0.20 1.67 3.76
C LYS A 95 0.55 2.97 4.48
N GLU A 96 -0.48 3.67 4.93
CA GLU A 96 -0.38 4.95 5.62
C GLU A 96 -1.55 5.07 6.59
N ALA A 97 -1.30 5.60 7.78
CA ALA A 97 -2.33 5.99 8.73
C ALA A 97 -2.17 7.44 9.15
N ARG A 98 -3.30 8.14 9.27
CA ARG A 98 -3.36 9.48 9.84
C ARG A 98 -4.34 9.49 10.99
N VAL A 99 -3.84 9.83 12.17
CA VAL A 99 -4.63 9.85 13.41
C VAL A 99 -4.57 11.25 13.98
N PHE A 100 -5.73 11.88 14.15
CA PHE A 100 -5.81 13.29 14.52
C PHE A 100 -7.02 13.57 15.41
N ILE A 101 -6.89 14.60 16.24
CA ILE A 101 -7.99 15.06 17.09
C ILE A 101 -8.99 15.85 16.25
N ILE A 102 -10.26 15.45 16.32
CA ILE A 102 -11.40 16.22 15.86
C ILE A 102 -11.95 16.95 17.08
N PHE A 103 -11.79 18.28 17.08
CA PHE A 103 -12.18 19.11 18.21
C PHE A 103 -13.69 19.02 18.48
N PRO A 104 -14.14 18.97 19.76
CA PRO A 104 -13.32 19.00 20.97
C PRO A 104 -12.89 17.63 21.49
N ASN A 105 -13.59 16.55 21.16
CA ASN A 105 -13.54 15.30 21.94
C ASN A 105 -13.66 14.03 21.08
N GLU A 106 -13.25 14.09 19.82
CA GLU A 106 -13.27 12.95 18.90
C GLU A 106 -11.87 12.71 18.32
N VAL A 107 -11.60 11.47 17.90
CA VAL A 107 -10.41 11.13 17.11
C VAL A 107 -10.83 10.60 15.75
N GLY A 108 -10.26 11.17 14.70
CA GLY A 108 -10.32 10.64 13.35
C GLY A 108 -9.12 9.74 13.05
N ILE A 109 -9.37 8.60 12.42
CA ILE A 109 -8.35 7.68 11.90
C ILE A 109 -8.64 7.47 10.41
N ASN A 110 -7.77 7.98 9.55
CA ASN A 110 -7.84 7.74 8.12
C ASN A 110 -6.73 6.77 7.74
N VAL A 111 -7.07 5.66 7.09
CA VAL A 111 -6.09 4.69 6.62
C VAL A 111 -6.13 4.54 5.11
N THR A 112 -4.97 4.24 4.54
CA THR A 112 -4.87 3.68 3.18
C THR A 112 -4.36 2.26 3.29
N GLU A 113 -5.11 1.30 2.78
CA GLU A 113 -4.75 -0.11 2.84
C GLU A 113 -3.97 -0.57 1.60
N ARG A 114 -3.16 -1.61 1.80
CA ARG A 114 -2.44 -2.37 0.77
C ARG A 114 -3.29 -3.58 0.36
N TYR A 115 -3.42 -3.78 -0.95
CA TYR A 115 -4.08 -4.95 -1.52
C TYR A 115 -3.05 -5.85 -2.19
N PRO A 116 -3.17 -7.18 -2.06
CA PRO A 116 -2.27 -8.10 -2.73
C PRO A 116 -2.45 -7.99 -4.25
N SER A 117 -1.34 -8.03 -4.98
CA SER A 117 -1.32 -8.02 -6.45
C SER A 117 -0.92 -9.39 -7.01
N VAL A 118 0.08 -10.02 -6.39
CA VAL A 118 0.64 -11.32 -6.77
C VAL A 118 1.00 -12.14 -5.52
N TYR A 119 1.36 -13.40 -5.71
CA TYR A 119 2.01 -14.20 -4.67
C TYR A 119 3.34 -14.77 -5.14
N LEU A 120 4.26 -15.00 -4.20
CA LEU A 120 5.55 -15.67 -4.42
C LEU A 120 5.54 -17.03 -3.72
N SER A 121 6.01 -18.06 -4.40
CA SER A 121 6.24 -19.38 -3.80
C SER A 121 7.63 -19.43 -3.15
N TYR A 122 7.71 -19.74 -1.86
CA TYR A 122 8.98 -19.80 -1.13
C TYR A 122 8.98 -20.91 -0.09
N LEU A 123 9.87 -21.90 -0.24
CA LEU A 123 10.07 -23.03 0.68
C LEU A 123 8.76 -23.70 1.13
N GLY A 124 7.83 -23.93 0.20
CA GLY A 124 6.54 -24.56 0.46
C GLY A 124 5.50 -23.67 1.15
N SER A 125 5.76 -22.36 1.25
CA SER A 125 4.80 -21.34 1.68
C SER A 125 4.54 -20.35 0.54
N TYR A 126 3.44 -19.61 0.65
CA TYR A 126 3.03 -18.58 -0.29
C TYR A 126 3.04 -17.23 0.41
N LEU A 127 3.78 -16.28 -0.16
CA LEU A 127 3.86 -14.89 0.31
C LEU A 127 2.95 -14.06 -0.58
N THR A 128 1.93 -13.43 -0.02
CA THR A 128 1.14 -12.44 -0.79
C THR A 128 1.83 -11.09 -0.73
N VAL A 129 1.95 -10.43 -1.88
CA VAL A 129 2.74 -9.21 -2.04
C VAL A 129 1.91 -8.16 -2.76
N ASP A 130 2.02 -6.90 -2.31
CA ASP A 130 1.37 -5.78 -2.99
C ASP A 130 2.18 -5.28 -4.20
N ALA A 131 1.65 -4.27 -4.88
CA ALA A 131 2.26 -3.60 -6.03
C ALA A 131 3.66 -3.01 -5.77
N GLU A 132 4.00 -2.74 -4.50
CA GLU A 132 5.25 -2.11 -4.09
C GLU A 132 6.25 -3.13 -3.53
N GLY A 133 5.91 -4.41 -3.47
CA GLY A 133 6.79 -5.44 -2.93
C GLY A 133 6.67 -5.65 -1.42
N TYR A 134 5.63 -5.11 -0.76
CA TYR A 134 5.37 -5.38 0.67
C TYR A 134 4.73 -6.74 0.86
N VAL A 135 5.30 -7.55 1.76
CA VAL A 135 4.76 -8.86 2.12
C VAL A 135 3.59 -8.67 3.08
N LEU A 136 2.39 -9.01 2.64
CA LEU A 136 1.17 -8.79 3.41
C LEU A 136 0.84 -9.97 4.33
N GLU A 137 0.92 -11.18 3.81
CA GLU A 137 0.59 -12.42 4.53
C GLU A 137 1.46 -13.58 4.04
N VAL A 138 1.68 -14.56 4.91
CA VAL A 138 2.41 -15.80 4.63
C VAL A 138 1.52 -16.96 5.05
N SER A 139 1.23 -17.88 4.12
CA SER A 139 0.43 -19.06 4.42
C SER A 139 1.01 -20.31 3.72
N ARG A 140 0.71 -21.48 4.28
CA ARG A 140 0.93 -22.77 3.60
C ARG A 140 -0.31 -23.25 2.85
N ASP A 141 -1.46 -22.63 3.12
CA ASP A 141 -2.68 -22.89 2.39
C ASP A 141 -2.58 -22.36 0.97
N ALA A 142 -3.40 -22.91 0.07
CA ALA A 142 -3.41 -22.48 -1.31
C ALA A 142 -3.66 -20.96 -1.42
N PRO A 143 -2.94 -20.25 -2.29
CA PRO A 143 -3.09 -18.81 -2.44
C PRO A 143 -4.48 -18.46 -2.98
N PRO A 144 -4.98 -17.23 -2.71
CA PRO A 144 -6.23 -16.74 -3.27
C PRO A 144 -6.30 -16.89 -4.79
N LYS A 145 -7.45 -17.33 -5.32
CA LYS A 145 -7.65 -17.59 -6.76
C LYS A 145 -7.57 -16.32 -7.63
N ASP A 146 -7.74 -15.17 -7.02
CA ASP A 146 -7.66 -13.83 -7.60
C ASP A 146 -6.23 -13.26 -7.60
N LEU A 147 -5.23 -14.07 -7.25
CA LEU A 147 -3.81 -13.77 -7.39
C LEU A 147 -3.11 -14.78 -8.32
N LYS A 148 -2.00 -14.35 -8.92
CA LYS A 148 -1.13 -15.19 -9.75
C LYS A 148 0.26 -15.30 -9.14
N GLU A 149 0.90 -16.43 -9.42
CA GLU A 149 2.30 -16.65 -9.03
C GLU A 149 3.17 -15.68 -9.80
N LEU A 150 4.03 -14.95 -9.09
CA LEU A 150 5.14 -14.22 -9.65
C LEU A 150 6.42 -15.03 -9.47
N ARG A 151 7.15 -15.22 -10.56
CA ARG A 151 8.45 -15.89 -10.63
C ARG A 151 9.54 -14.89 -11.02
N GLY A 152 10.79 -15.32 -10.89
CA GLY A 152 11.96 -14.50 -11.26
C GLY A 152 12.30 -13.41 -10.24
N ILE A 153 11.75 -13.46 -9.03
CA ILE A 153 12.10 -12.54 -7.95
C ILE A 153 13.05 -13.23 -6.97
N ASP A 154 14.31 -12.83 -7.01
CA ASP A 154 15.31 -13.28 -6.06
C ASP A 154 15.34 -12.35 -4.83
N PHE A 155 15.06 -12.89 -3.65
CA PHE A 155 15.12 -12.16 -2.38
C PHE A 155 15.82 -12.97 -1.30
N THR A 156 16.61 -12.29 -0.46
CA THR A 156 17.40 -12.96 0.58
C THR A 156 16.64 -13.13 1.88
N LYS A 157 15.75 -12.19 2.20
CA LYS A 157 14.99 -12.14 3.45
C LYS A 157 13.64 -11.48 3.21
N TYR A 158 12.69 -11.81 4.07
CA TYR A 158 11.38 -11.17 4.11
C TYR A 158 10.88 -11.08 5.54
N SER A 159 10.05 -10.07 5.79
CA SER A 159 9.25 -9.92 7.02
C SER A 159 7.85 -9.47 6.62
N VAL A 160 6.84 -9.99 7.31
CA VAL A 160 5.46 -9.54 7.11
C VAL A 160 5.33 -8.07 7.50
N GLY A 161 4.64 -7.28 6.66
CA GLY A 161 4.51 -5.83 6.81
C GLY A 161 5.73 -5.04 6.34
N GLN A 162 6.75 -5.68 5.75
CA GLN A 162 7.93 -5.03 5.22
C GLN A 162 8.08 -5.29 3.72
N GLN A 163 8.79 -4.38 3.04
CA GLN A 163 9.17 -4.56 1.65
C GLN A 163 10.19 -5.71 1.53
N LEU A 164 10.10 -6.49 0.46
CA LEU A 164 11.07 -7.52 0.14
C LEU A 164 12.48 -6.93 0.01
N GLU A 165 13.46 -7.56 0.66
CA GLU A 165 14.88 -7.25 0.46
C GLU A 165 15.37 -7.92 -0.83
N THR A 166 15.20 -7.21 -1.95
CA THR A 166 15.57 -7.68 -3.29
C THR A 166 16.21 -6.56 -4.11
N ALA A 167 17.09 -6.92 -5.04
CA ALA A 167 17.59 -6.00 -6.05
C ALA A 167 16.50 -5.64 -7.09
N ASP A 168 15.48 -6.49 -7.20
CA ASP A 168 14.50 -6.50 -8.30
C ASP A 168 13.13 -5.98 -7.86
N ALA A 169 13.07 -5.03 -6.91
CA ALA A 169 11.80 -4.46 -6.43
C ALA A 169 10.98 -3.83 -7.59
N GLY A 170 11.67 -3.37 -8.64
CA GLY A 170 11.04 -2.89 -9.88
C GLY A 170 10.25 -3.98 -10.62
N HIS A 171 10.67 -5.24 -10.56
CA HIS A 171 10.01 -6.35 -11.24
C HIS A 171 8.64 -6.66 -10.64
N VAL A 172 8.45 -6.49 -9.34
CA VAL A 172 7.12 -6.62 -8.70
C VAL A 172 6.14 -5.59 -9.29
N ARG A 173 6.60 -4.36 -9.50
CA ARG A 173 5.79 -3.31 -10.13
C ARG A 173 5.48 -3.60 -11.60
N ILE A 174 6.42 -4.22 -12.33
CA ILE A 174 6.18 -4.69 -13.70
C ILE A 174 5.11 -5.79 -13.70
N ALA A 175 5.21 -6.78 -12.82
CA ALA A 175 4.22 -7.83 -12.67
C ALA A 175 2.83 -7.28 -12.34
N ASP A 176 2.75 -6.30 -11.44
CA ASP A 176 1.52 -5.61 -11.09
C ASP A 176 0.92 -4.82 -12.27
N ASN A 177 1.75 -4.21 -13.13
CA ASN A 177 1.29 -3.63 -14.41
C ASN A 177 0.71 -4.69 -15.36
N ILE A 178 1.35 -5.86 -15.45
CA ILE A 178 0.87 -7.00 -16.25
C ILE A 178 -0.48 -7.48 -15.70
N VAL A 179 -0.62 -7.65 -14.38
CA VAL A 179 -1.89 -8.01 -13.72
C VAL A 179 -2.99 -7.01 -14.04
N ARG A 180 -2.70 -5.70 -13.99
CA ARG A 180 -3.66 -4.66 -14.39
C ARG A 180 -4.06 -4.76 -15.85
N ALA A 181 -3.09 -4.97 -16.76
CA ALA A 181 -3.35 -5.09 -18.18
C ALA A 181 -4.19 -6.34 -18.51
N LEU A 182 -3.94 -7.46 -17.82
CA LEU A 182 -4.75 -8.69 -17.87
C LEU A 182 -6.19 -8.42 -17.43
N LYS A 183 -6.38 -7.85 -16.23
CA LYS A 183 -7.71 -7.55 -15.70
C LYS A 183 -8.47 -6.60 -16.62
N LYS A 184 -7.81 -5.55 -17.11
CA LYS A 184 -8.39 -4.60 -18.08
C LYS A 184 -8.73 -5.25 -19.41
N SER A 185 -7.91 -6.19 -19.89
CA SER A 185 -8.23 -6.92 -21.13
C SER A 185 -9.54 -7.70 -20.99
N ASP A 186 -9.77 -8.29 -19.82
CA ASP A 186 -10.95 -9.11 -19.52
C ASP A 186 -12.22 -8.29 -19.27
N GLU A 187 -12.10 -6.99 -19.00
CA GLU A 187 -13.24 -6.09 -18.87
C GLU A 187 -14.06 -6.06 -20.17
N ASN A 188 -15.34 -6.42 -20.07
CA ASN A 188 -16.30 -6.44 -21.19
C ASN A 188 -15.88 -7.32 -22.39
N SER A 189 -15.13 -8.40 -22.14
CA SER A 189 -14.68 -9.33 -23.18
C SER A 189 -15.36 -10.70 -23.06
N GLU A 190 -15.65 -11.34 -24.20
CA GLU A 190 -16.14 -12.73 -24.24
C GLU A 190 -15.05 -13.74 -23.82
N PHE A 191 -13.79 -13.41 -24.11
CA PHE A 191 -12.63 -14.21 -23.73
C PHE A 191 -12.00 -13.64 -22.46
N LEU A 192 -11.73 -14.50 -21.48
CA LEU A 192 -11.11 -14.15 -20.21
C LEU A 192 -9.74 -14.80 -20.10
N LEU A 193 -8.68 -13.99 -20.05
CA LEU A 193 -7.31 -14.48 -19.84
C LEU A 193 -7.06 -14.84 -18.38
N TRP A 194 -7.58 -14.09 -17.42
CA TRP A 194 -7.28 -14.28 -16.00
C TRP A 194 -7.49 -15.72 -15.51
N PRO A 195 -8.57 -16.43 -15.89
CA PRO A 195 -8.77 -17.82 -15.48
C PRO A 195 -7.74 -18.80 -16.03
N VAL A 196 -7.13 -18.50 -17.18
CA VAL A 196 -6.16 -19.39 -17.85
C VAL A 196 -4.70 -19.02 -17.56
N VAL A 197 -4.41 -17.83 -17.05
CA VAL A 197 -3.03 -17.48 -16.64
C VAL A 197 -2.63 -18.32 -15.43
N ASP A 198 -1.50 -19.03 -15.50
CA ASP A 198 -0.97 -19.82 -14.38
C ASP A 198 -0.01 -19.01 -13.53
N TRP A 199 0.97 -18.38 -14.18
CA TRP A 199 2.07 -17.65 -13.56
C TRP A 199 2.56 -16.53 -14.48
N ILE A 200 3.19 -15.55 -13.86
CA ILE A 200 3.90 -14.42 -14.49
C ILE A 200 5.36 -14.52 -14.06
N ASP A 201 6.29 -14.36 -14.99
CA ASP A 201 7.73 -14.38 -14.73
C ASP A 201 8.34 -13.11 -15.32
N VAL A 202 8.99 -12.30 -14.48
CA VAL A 202 9.66 -11.08 -14.91
C VAL A 202 11.16 -11.34 -14.88
N VAL A 203 11.73 -11.60 -16.04
CA VAL A 203 13.15 -11.96 -16.21
C VAL A 203 14.02 -10.72 -16.10
N ASP A 204 13.61 -9.66 -16.77
CA ASP A 204 14.24 -8.33 -16.73
C ASP A 204 13.24 -7.25 -17.18
N ASP A 205 13.67 -5.98 -17.18
CA ASP A 205 12.86 -4.82 -17.55
C ASP A 205 12.25 -4.89 -18.97
N ASN A 206 12.82 -5.71 -19.86
CA ASN A 206 12.44 -5.85 -21.26
C ASN A 206 11.99 -7.26 -21.63
N THR A 207 11.87 -8.16 -20.66
CA THR A 207 11.51 -9.54 -20.87
C THR A 207 10.62 -10.04 -19.74
N ALA A 208 9.37 -10.28 -20.08
CA ALA A 208 8.42 -10.98 -19.24
C ALA A 208 7.84 -12.20 -19.95
N MET A 209 7.40 -13.17 -19.16
CA MET A 209 6.76 -14.39 -19.63
C MET A 209 5.47 -14.65 -18.85
N MET A 210 4.47 -15.20 -19.51
CA MET A 210 3.24 -15.68 -18.87
C MET A 210 2.89 -17.06 -19.40
N SER A 211 2.44 -17.95 -18.51
CA SER A 211 1.86 -19.23 -18.93
C SER A 211 0.36 -19.16 -18.99
N TYR A 212 -0.20 -19.68 -20.08
CA TYR A 212 -1.62 -19.92 -20.26
C TYR A 212 -1.89 -21.43 -20.28
N ASP A 213 -2.77 -21.89 -19.39
CA ASP A 213 -3.31 -23.25 -19.30
C ASP A 213 -2.22 -24.34 -19.24
N ASN A 214 -1.05 -24.01 -18.69
CA ASN A 214 0.16 -24.85 -18.62
C ASN A 214 0.62 -25.42 -19.97
N ARG A 215 0.21 -24.81 -21.09
CA ARG A 215 0.47 -25.29 -22.45
C ARG A 215 1.13 -24.25 -23.35
N VAL A 216 0.80 -22.97 -23.17
CA VAL A 216 1.32 -21.90 -24.01
C VAL A 216 2.07 -20.91 -23.15
N VAL A 217 3.32 -20.64 -23.51
CA VAL A 217 4.11 -19.60 -22.83
C VAL A 217 4.21 -18.39 -23.76
N VAL A 218 3.73 -17.24 -23.30
CA VAL A 218 3.83 -15.96 -24.01
C VAL A 218 5.07 -15.24 -23.53
N ARG A 219 6.00 -14.91 -24.43
CA ARG A 219 7.20 -14.11 -24.16
C ARG A 219 7.08 -12.74 -24.83
N PHE A 220 7.32 -11.68 -24.07
CA PHE A 220 7.13 -10.31 -24.56
C PHE A 220 7.99 -9.29 -23.81
N ASP A 221 8.12 -8.10 -24.37
CA ASP A 221 8.69 -6.93 -23.70
C ASP A 221 7.59 -6.17 -22.95
N PRO A 222 7.59 -6.13 -21.60
CA PRO A 222 6.56 -5.44 -20.84
C PRO A 222 6.62 -3.91 -21.00
N ALA A 223 7.71 -3.35 -21.53
CA ALA A 223 7.84 -1.94 -21.84
C ALA A 223 7.35 -1.57 -23.26
N ASP A 224 7.20 -2.53 -24.19
CA ASP A 224 6.65 -2.28 -25.53
C ASP A 224 5.17 -2.66 -25.62
N ARG A 225 4.31 -1.63 -25.60
CA ARG A 225 2.86 -1.76 -25.91
C ARG A 225 2.17 -2.88 -25.13
N LEU A 226 2.43 -2.97 -23.83
CA LEU A 226 1.91 -4.01 -22.93
C LEU A 226 0.43 -4.37 -23.18
N GLN A 227 -0.47 -3.38 -23.17
CA GLN A 227 -1.91 -3.65 -23.34
C GLN A 227 -2.21 -4.34 -24.67
N TYR A 228 -1.60 -3.89 -25.78
CA TYR A 228 -1.77 -4.51 -27.09
C TYR A 228 -1.28 -5.96 -27.07
N THR A 229 -0.12 -6.21 -26.46
CA THR A 229 0.43 -7.56 -26.34
C THR A 229 -0.52 -8.49 -25.59
N ILE A 230 -1.07 -8.03 -24.46
CA ILE A 230 -2.05 -8.78 -23.68
C ILE A 230 -3.29 -9.08 -24.53
N ASP A 231 -3.93 -8.05 -25.11
CA ASP A 231 -5.16 -8.20 -25.89
C ASP A 231 -4.97 -9.09 -27.12
N PHE A 232 -3.82 -8.98 -27.80
CA PHE A 232 -3.53 -9.77 -28.98
C PHE A 232 -3.15 -11.21 -28.63
N SER A 233 -2.40 -11.43 -27.55
CA SER A 233 -2.10 -12.78 -27.06
C SER A 233 -3.38 -13.53 -26.66
N LYS A 234 -4.36 -12.82 -26.05
CA LYS A 234 -5.69 -13.33 -25.78
C LYS A 234 -6.36 -13.83 -27.06
N GLN A 235 -6.42 -12.98 -28.07
CA GLN A 235 -7.09 -13.32 -29.32
C GLN A 235 -6.43 -14.51 -30.02
N ILE A 236 -5.10 -14.57 -30.05
CA ILE A 236 -4.37 -15.71 -30.61
C ILE A 236 -4.68 -16.99 -29.82
N PHE A 237 -4.58 -16.94 -28.49
CA PHE A 237 -4.80 -18.11 -27.64
C PHE A 237 -6.19 -18.72 -27.81
N PHE A 238 -7.24 -17.89 -27.83
CA PHE A 238 -8.62 -18.39 -27.91
C PHE A 238 -9.10 -18.70 -29.34
N THR A 239 -8.52 -18.10 -30.38
CA THR A 239 -9.05 -18.23 -31.75
C THR A 239 -8.13 -18.90 -32.76
N LYS A 240 -6.82 -19.01 -32.45
CA LYS A 240 -5.81 -19.54 -33.37
C LYS A 240 -5.06 -20.76 -32.84
N ILE A 241 -4.84 -20.85 -31.54
CA ILE A 241 -4.18 -22.00 -30.92
C ILE A 241 -5.23 -23.04 -30.54
N SER A 242 -5.01 -24.30 -30.91
CA SER A 242 -5.96 -25.36 -30.56
C SER A 242 -5.88 -25.76 -29.07
N ALA A 243 -6.94 -26.39 -28.55
CA ALA A 243 -7.02 -26.78 -27.14
C ALA A 243 -5.97 -27.83 -26.70
N THR A 244 -5.30 -28.50 -27.64
CA THR A 244 -4.26 -29.51 -27.35
C THR A 244 -2.86 -29.05 -27.71
N GLU A 245 -2.73 -27.95 -28.44
CA GLU A 245 -1.45 -27.45 -28.91
C GLU A 245 -0.64 -26.84 -27.77
N ARG A 246 0.67 -27.03 -27.82
CA ARG A 246 1.64 -26.53 -26.84
C ARG A 246 2.74 -25.79 -27.59
N GLY A 247 3.33 -24.79 -26.95
CA GLY A 247 4.37 -24.02 -27.58
C GLY A 247 4.57 -22.65 -26.96
N ARG A 248 5.29 -21.81 -27.70
CA ARG A 248 5.66 -20.47 -27.28
C ARG A 248 5.09 -19.44 -28.25
N LEU A 249 4.44 -18.41 -27.70
CA LEU A 249 4.01 -17.24 -28.44
C LEU A 249 4.99 -16.09 -28.17
N GLU A 250 5.75 -15.68 -29.18
CA GLU A 250 6.78 -14.65 -29.05
C GLU A 250 6.31 -13.32 -29.64
N PHE A 251 6.41 -12.26 -28.83
CA PHE A 251 6.21 -10.88 -29.24
C PHE A 251 7.57 -10.17 -29.28
N ILE A 252 8.16 -10.11 -30.47
CA ILE A 252 9.45 -9.45 -30.69
C ILE A 252 9.21 -8.03 -31.20
N ARG A 253 9.91 -7.05 -30.61
CA ARG A 253 9.79 -5.63 -30.97
C ARG A 253 10.02 -5.43 -32.47
N GLY A 254 9.06 -4.76 -33.12
CA GLY A 254 9.10 -4.46 -34.55
C GLY A 254 8.79 -5.63 -35.48
N GLN A 255 8.40 -6.80 -34.94
CA GLN A 255 7.99 -7.97 -35.71
C GLN A 255 6.51 -8.31 -35.44
N ASN A 256 5.94 -9.14 -36.31
CA ASN A 256 4.64 -9.74 -36.04
C ASN A 256 4.80 -10.88 -35.01
N PRO A 257 3.80 -11.10 -34.15
CA PRO A 257 3.84 -12.19 -33.19
C PRO A 257 3.94 -13.55 -33.89
N SER A 258 4.73 -14.46 -33.33
CA SER A 258 4.96 -15.80 -33.90
C SER A 258 4.66 -16.88 -32.86
N PHE A 259 4.00 -17.94 -33.29
CA PHE A 259 3.79 -19.13 -32.47
C PHE A 259 4.76 -20.23 -32.90
N ILE A 260 5.47 -20.80 -31.93
CA ILE A 260 6.46 -21.86 -32.11
C ILE A 260 5.95 -23.09 -31.36
N PRO A 261 5.40 -24.09 -32.05
CA PRO A 261 4.97 -25.34 -31.41
C PRO A 261 6.13 -26.08 -30.74
N ASP A 262 5.83 -26.79 -29.66
CA ASP A 262 6.77 -27.71 -29.00
C ASP A 262 7.04 -28.98 -29.83
#